data_AF-B3U1N6-F1
#
_entry.id   AF-B3U1N6-F1
#
_cell.length_a   1.000
_cell.length_b   1.000
_cell.length_c   1.000
_cell.angle_alpha   90.00
_cell.angle_beta   90.00
_cell.angle_gamma   90.00
#
_symmetry.space_group_name_H-M   'P 1'
#
loop_
_entity.id
_entity.type
_entity.pdbx_description
1 polymer ?
#
loop_
_entity_poly.entity_id
_entity_poly.type
_entity_poly.pdbx_seq_one_letter_code
_entity_poly.pdbx_strand_id
1 'polypeptide(L)' 'ELNKLTEKLKAEGYIPDTQLVLQNINEEDKELALCSHSEKLAIAYGLMHSPRGEPIRVT' A
#
# COMPACT_ATOMS: atom_id res chain seq x y z
N GLU A 1 2.13 11.17 8.28
CA GLU A 1 0.71 10.82 8.00
C GLU A 1 0.52 9.54 7.17
N LEU A 2 1.08 9.42 5.96
CA LEU A 2 0.92 8.18 5.15
C LEU A 2 1.52 6.91 5.79
N ASN A 3 2.57 7.03 6.61
CA ASN A 3 3.17 5.86 7.28
C ASN A 3 2.22 5.25 8.32
N LYS A 4 1.44 6.07 9.05
CA LYS A 4 0.45 5.58 10.01
C LYS A 4 -0.66 4.79 9.33
N LEU A 5 -1.02 5.16 8.10
CA LEU A 5 -1.99 4.41 7.30
C LEU A 5 -1.42 3.06 6.87
N THR A 6 -0.16 3.02 6.43
CA THR A 6 0.54 1.77 6.09
C THR A 6 0.64 0.82 7.26
N GLU A 7 0.96 1.33 8.46
CA GLU A 7 0.99 0.50 9.68
C GLU A 7 -0.38 -0.11 9.98
N LYS A 8 -1.47 0.67 9.85
CA LYS A 8 -2.83 0.15 10.01
C LYS A 8 -3.20 -0.87 8.94
N LEU A 9 -2.82 -0.62 7.69
CA LEU A 9 -3.03 -1.54 6.57
C LEU A 9 -2.31 -2.87 6.82
N LYS A 10 -1.03 -2.84 7.22
CA LYS A 10 -0.26 -4.04 7.57
C LYS A 10 -0.91 -4.80 8.74
N ALA A 11 -1.42 -4.10 9.74
CA ALA A 11 -2.13 -4.71 10.86
C ALA A 11 -3.45 -5.41 10.44
N GLU A 12 -4.11 -4.91 9.39
CA GLU A 12 -5.30 -5.51 8.77
C GLU A 12 -4.96 -6.57 7.69
N GLY A 13 -3.67 -6.90 7.51
CA GLY A 13 -3.22 -7.95 6.58
C GLY A 13 -2.87 -7.48 5.17
N TYR A 14 -2.64 -6.18 4.96
CA TYR A 14 -2.11 -5.66 3.69
C TYR A 14 -0.69 -6.16 3.46
N ILE A 15 -0.49 -6.87 2.33
CA ILE A 15 0.81 -7.36 1.88
C ILE A 15 1.20 -6.54 0.65
N PRO A 16 2.18 -5.63 0.74
CA PRO A 16 2.69 -4.89 -0.41
C PRO A 16 3.42 -5.82 -1.38
N ASP A 17 3.18 -5.68 -2.68
CA ASP A 17 3.88 -6.45 -3.71
C ASP A 17 5.24 -5.81 -4.06
N THR A 18 6.29 -6.21 -3.33
CA THR A 18 7.67 -5.73 -3.50
C THR A 18 8.35 -6.21 -4.79
N GLN A 19 7.74 -7.13 -5.54
CA GLN A 19 8.33 -7.67 -6.78
C GLN A 19 8.39 -6.64 -7.91
N LEU A 20 7.58 -5.57 -7.81
CA LEU A 20 7.53 -4.48 -8.78
C LEU A 20 8.65 -3.43 -8.57
N VAL A 21 9.38 -3.49 -7.44
CA VAL A 21 10.49 -2.57 -7.18
C VAL A 21 11.78 -3.13 -7.74
N LEU A 22 12.08 -2.73 -8.98
CA LEU A 22 13.32 -3.07 -9.69
C LEU A 22 14.56 -2.34 -9.15
N GLN A 23 14.39 -1.44 -8.18
CA GLN A 23 15.52 -0.82 -7.49
C GLN A 23 16.18 -1.82 -6.55
N ASN A 24 17.52 -1.87 -6.60
CA ASN A 24 18.33 -2.73 -5.75
C ASN A 24 18.50 -2.09 -4.37
N ILE A 25 17.39 -1.97 -3.63
CA ILE A 25 17.28 -1.40 -2.29
C ILE A 25 16.78 -2.49 -1.32
N ASN A 26 16.96 -2.29 -0.02
CA ASN A 26 16.53 -3.25 0.99
C ASN A 26 15.01 -3.44 0.96
N GLU A 27 14.51 -4.57 1.45
CA GLU A 27 13.07 -4.89 1.38
C GLU A 27 12.19 -3.83 2.06
N GLU A 28 12.62 -3.28 3.20
CA GLU A 28 11.97 -2.12 3.86
C GLU A 28 11.95 -0.88 2.95
N ASP A 29 13.04 -0.61 2.24
CA ASP A 29 13.14 0.52 1.32
C ASP A 29 12.29 0.28 0.06
N LYS A 30 12.13 -0.97 -0.39
CA LYS A 30 11.21 -1.33 -1.48
C LYS A 30 9.76 -1.10 -1.08
N GLU A 31 9.38 -1.50 0.13
CA GLU A 31 8.05 -1.20 0.67
C GLU A 31 7.84 0.32 0.73
N LEU A 32 8.83 1.09 1.18
CA LEU A 32 8.78 2.55 1.22
C LEU A 32 8.76 3.20 -0.18
N ALA A 33 9.38 2.58 -1.18
CA ALA A 33 9.37 3.05 -2.57
C ALA A 33 8.01 2.83 -3.26
N LEU A 34 7.37 1.66 -3.07
CA LEU A 34 5.99 1.43 -3.53
C LEU A 34 5.01 2.42 -2.91
N CYS A 35 5.27 2.72 -1.66
CA CYS A 35 4.51 3.65 -0.86
C CYS A 35 4.49 5.10 -1.39
N SER A 36 5.31 5.49 -2.39
CA SER A 36 5.50 6.90 -2.78
C SER A 36 4.71 7.39 -4.01
N HIS A 37 4.20 6.52 -4.89
CA HIS A 37 3.83 6.99 -6.24
C HIS A 37 2.35 7.40 -6.47
N SER A 38 1.38 6.73 -5.85
CA SER A 38 -0.07 7.02 -5.96
C SER A 38 -0.91 5.93 -5.28
N GLU A 39 -0.29 4.76 -5.10
CA GLU A 39 -0.91 3.55 -4.55
C GLU A 39 -1.59 3.78 -3.19
N LYS A 40 -0.93 4.47 -2.26
CA LYS A 40 -1.53 4.79 -0.95
C LYS A 40 -2.74 5.71 -1.04
N LEU A 41 -2.74 6.66 -1.97
CA LEU A 41 -3.89 7.53 -2.21
C LEU A 41 -5.04 6.72 -2.83
N ALA A 42 -4.74 5.80 -3.74
CA ALA A 42 -5.71 4.89 -4.33
C ALA A 42 -6.31 3.93 -3.27
N ILE A 43 -5.50 3.37 -2.37
CA ILE A 43 -5.97 2.53 -1.25
C ILE A 43 -6.80 3.35 -0.26
N ALA A 44 -6.33 4.53 0.14
CA ALA A 44 -7.09 5.41 1.04
C ALA A 44 -8.44 5.80 0.44
N TYR A 45 -8.45 6.16 -0.85
CA TYR A 45 -9.67 6.49 -1.58
C TYR A 45 -10.61 5.28 -1.67
N GLY A 46 -10.08 4.12 -2.02
CA GLY A 46 -10.81 2.85 -2.06
C GLY A 46 -11.43 2.52 -0.70
N LEU A 47 -10.68 2.64 0.40
CA LEU A 47 -11.23 2.35 1.74
C LEU A 47 -12.32 3.32 2.19
N MET A 48 -12.27 4.58 1.72
CA MET A 48 -13.29 5.58 2.04
C MET A 48 -14.57 5.41 1.21
N HIS A 49 -14.45 4.91 -0.02
CA HIS A 49 -15.56 4.93 -1.00
C HIS A 49 -16.05 3.54 -1.41
N SER A 50 -15.30 2.47 -1.14
CA SER A 50 -15.68 1.10 -1.45
C SER A 50 -16.61 0.53 -0.37
N PRO A 51 -17.66 -0.23 -0.75
CA PRO A 51 -18.49 -0.99 0.18
C PRO A 51 -17.66 -1.93 1.06
N ARG A 52 -18.14 -2.14 2.31
CA ARG A 52 -17.50 -3.08 3.23
C ARG A 52 -17.49 -4.49 2.64
N GLY A 53 -16.31 -5.12 2.63
CA GLY A 53 -16.12 -6.48 2.15
C GLY A 53 -15.77 -6.58 0.66
N GLU A 54 -15.68 -5.45 -0.06
CA GLU A 54 -15.26 -5.45 -1.45
C GLU A 54 -13.72 -5.31 -1.55
N PRO A 55 -13.04 -6.18 -2.31
CA PRO A 55 -11.59 -6.12 -2.44
C PRO A 55 -11.16 -4.91 -3.27
N ILE A 56 -10.24 -4.11 -2.72
CA ILE A 56 -9.62 -2.98 -3.42
C ILE A 56 -8.36 -3.49 -4.11
N ARG A 57 -8.32 -3.40 -5.44
CA ARG A 57 -7.14 -3.75 -6.23
C ARG A 57 -6.51 -2.49 -6.81
N VAL A 58 -5.22 -2.31 -6.55
CA VAL A 58 -4.40 -1.24 -7.14
C VAL A 58 -3.33 -1.91 -8.01
N THR A 59 -3.10 -1.37 -9.21
CA THR A 59 -2.16 -1.90 -10.22
C THR A 59 -1.46 -0.76 -10.93
#